data_AF-A0A436EI53-F1
#
_entry.id   AF-A0A436EI53-F1
#
_cell.length_a   1.000
_cell.length_b   1.000
_cell.length_c   1.000
_cell.angle_alpha   90.00
_cell.angle_beta   90.00
_cell.angle_gamma   90.00
#
_symmetry.space_group_name_H-M   'P 1'
#
loop_
_entity.id
_entity.type
_entity.pdbx_description
1 polymer ?
#
loop_
_entity_poly.entity_id
_entity_poly.type
_entity_poly.pdbx_seq_one_letter_code
_entity_poly.pdbx_strand_id
1 'polypeptide(L)'
;VWEAINNSWSKEPYQIRRMLTENTVRASDKRSVFVGLDAYEAAGGQVLRDLFQSDDGGWLQDALLLDRLVAEKLQLTADEIANEGWKWIEVAVSFPYGAANGLRELHGTPVDLTDEEQATLGALRDEFDKLQAEYEEADELPDEIDQRFGELEAAICALEARPVHFDPVDIAKAGVFLSVDADGSLLVERGYVKPEDEASVAPDGESDFGAGGTDDGATSVQRAVITIGGQPAQPQDDEEDGIKPLPDRLIM
;
A
#
# COMPACT_ATOMS: atom_id res chain seq x y z
N VAL A 1 16.36 -12.40 23.19
CA VAL A 1 17.42 -13.26 22.61
C VAL A 1 18.21 -14.02 23.67
N TRP A 2 18.82 -13.36 24.68
CA TRP A 2 19.61 -14.04 25.71
C TRP A 2 18.81 -15.06 26.55
N GLU A 3 17.58 -14.73 26.98
CA GLU A 3 16.70 -15.70 27.69
C GLU A 3 16.27 -16.88 26.81
N ALA A 4 15.99 -16.65 25.52
CA ALA A 4 15.60 -17.69 24.58
C ALA A 4 16.75 -18.68 24.27
N ILE A 5 18.00 -18.18 24.24
CA ILE A 5 19.22 -18.99 24.07
C ILE A 5 19.58 -19.74 25.37
N ASN A 6 19.28 -19.17 26.53
CA ASN A 6 19.57 -19.81 27.81
C ASN A 6 18.66 -21.03 28.06
N ASN A 7 17.43 -20.99 27.53
CA ASN A 7 16.43 -22.06 27.64
C ASN A 7 16.44 -23.05 26.46
N SER A 8 17.22 -22.82 25.40
CA SER A 8 17.32 -23.75 24.27
C SER A 8 18.46 -24.77 24.45
N TRP A 9 18.21 -26.02 24.05
CA TRP A 9 19.21 -27.11 24.13
C TRP A 9 20.33 -26.99 23.09
N SER A 10 20.12 -26.21 22.03
CA SER A 10 21.10 -26.06 20.95
C SER A 10 21.79 -24.70 21.02
N LYS A 11 23.03 -24.72 21.51
CA LYS A 11 23.91 -23.55 21.69
C LYS A 11 24.96 -23.45 20.58
N GLU A 12 24.64 -23.93 19.38
CA GLU A 12 25.60 -23.92 18.27
C GLU A 12 25.82 -22.49 17.74
N PRO A 13 27.08 -22.07 17.50
CA PRO A 13 27.39 -20.72 17.03
C PRO A 13 26.65 -20.31 15.75
N TYR A 14 26.38 -21.27 14.86
CA TYR A 14 25.62 -21.02 13.64
C TYR A 14 24.15 -20.69 13.92
N GLN A 15 23.50 -21.36 14.87
CA GLN A 15 22.10 -21.07 15.23
C GLN A 15 21.96 -19.76 15.99
N ILE A 16 22.91 -19.42 16.86
CA ILE A 16 22.93 -18.13 17.54
C ILE A 16 23.13 -17.00 16.52
N ARG A 17 24.06 -17.17 15.56
CA ARG A 17 24.24 -16.22 14.45
C ARG A 17 22.98 -16.11 13.61
N ARG A 18 22.36 -17.23 13.25
CA ARG A 18 21.12 -17.27 12.48
C ARG A 18 19.97 -16.54 13.19
N MET A 19 19.74 -16.79 14.48
CA MET A 19 18.71 -16.10 15.27
C MET A 19 19.02 -14.60 15.47
N LEU A 20 20.30 -14.22 15.52
CA LEU A 20 20.73 -12.81 15.57
C LEU A 20 20.55 -12.11 14.23
N THR A 21 20.80 -12.79 13.10
CA THR A 21 20.71 -12.19 11.76
C THR A 21 19.32 -12.27 11.13
N GLU A 22 18.51 -13.27 11.49
CA GLU A 22 17.11 -13.39 11.02
C GLU A 22 16.21 -12.28 11.59
N ASN A 23 16.56 -11.74 12.75
CA ASN A 23 15.77 -10.69 13.40
C ASN A 23 16.24 -9.27 13.06
N THR A 24 17.29 -9.14 12.24
CA THR A 24 17.85 -7.84 11.85
C THR A 24 17.56 -7.53 10.40
N VAL A 25 17.15 -6.30 10.10
CA VAL A 25 16.81 -5.83 8.75
C VAL A 25 17.70 -4.65 8.39
N ARG A 26 18.10 -4.53 7.12
CA ARG A 26 18.87 -3.36 6.66
C ARG A 26 17.98 -2.11 6.66
N ALA A 27 18.55 -0.96 6.97
CA ALA A 27 17.85 0.32 6.82
C ALA A 27 17.48 0.61 5.36
N SER A 28 18.23 0.07 4.39
CA SER A 28 17.92 0.11 2.96
C SER A 28 16.87 -0.93 2.48
N ASP A 29 16.32 -1.78 3.36
CA ASP A 29 15.18 -2.64 3.00
C ASP A 29 13.96 -1.76 2.70
N LYS A 30 13.22 -2.07 1.64
CA LYS A 30 12.03 -1.30 1.23
C LYS A 30 11.00 -1.13 2.36
N ARG A 31 10.89 -2.09 3.28
CA ARG A 31 10.01 -1.98 4.46
C ARG A 31 10.49 -0.89 5.43
N SER A 32 11.80 -0.82 5.64
CA SER A 32 12.44 0.18 6.50
C SER A 32 12.28 1.58 5.91
N VAL A 33 12.45 1.73 4.59
CA VAL A 33 12.24 2.99 3.88
C VAL A 33 10.76 3.40 3.91
N PHE A 34 9.85 2.45 3.67
CA PHE A 34 8.41 2.70 3.69
C PHE A 34 7.92 3.18 5.05
N VAL A 35 8.34 2.56 6.16
CA VAL A 35 7.97 3.00 7.51
C VAL A 35 8.72 4.29 7.88
N GLY A 36 9.99 4.38 7.50
CA GLY A 36 10.92 5.42 7.93
C GLY A 36 11.61 5.06 9.24
N LEU A 37 12.90 5.41 9.36
CA LEU A 37 13.70 5.11 10.55
C LEU A 37 13.17 5.83 11.80
N ASP A 38 12.69 7.07 11.65
CA ASP A 38 12.17 7.86 12.76
C ASP A 38 10.90 7.22 13.38
N ALA A 39 10.00 6.71 12.53
CA ALA A 39 8.79 6.03 12.99
C ALA A 39 9.12 4.71 13.69
N TYR A 40 10.11 3.98 13.18
CA TYR A 40 10.61 2.75 13.80
C TYR A 40 11.26 3.01 15.17
N GLU A 41 12.12 4.03 15.27
CA GLU A 41 12.74 4.44 16.54
C GLU A 41 11.69 4.94 17.55
N ALA A 42 10.69 5.71 17.09
CA ALA A 42 9.58 6.19 17.93
C ALA A 42 8.71 5.04 18.49
N ALA A 43 8.58 3.94 17.75
CA ALA A 43 7.92 2.72 18.21
C ALA A 43 8.78 1.87 19.17
N GLY A 44 9.97 2.35 19.55
CA GLY A 44 10.90 1.65 20.44
C GLY A 44 11.88 0.73 19.73
N GLY A 45 11.95 0.80 18.40
CA GLY A 45 12.92 0.07 17.59
C GLY A 45 14.34 0.57 17.79
N GLN A 46 15.32 -0.33 17.66
CA GLN A 46 16.74 0.00 17.77
C GLN A 46 17.41 -0.12 16.41
N VAL A 47 18.09 0.95 15.99
CA VAL A 47 18.90 0.98 14.76
C VAL A 47 20.38 0.96 15.14
N LEU A 48 21.06 -0.11 14.74
CA LEU A 48 22.51 -0.24 14.90
C LEU A 48 23.22 0.36 13.69
N ARG A 49 23.83 1.53 13.86
CA ARG A 49 24.61 2.21 12.80
C ARG A 49 26.07 1.78 12.92
N ASP A 50 26.61 1.19 11.86
CA ASP A 50 28.04 0.87 11.79
C ASP A 50 28.83 2.14 11.48
N LEU A 51 29.85 2.44 12.29
CA LEU A 51 30.73 3.60 12.10
C LEU A 51 31.57 3.51 10.82
N PHE A 52 31.61 2.34 10.18
CA PHE A 52 32.37 2.09 8.95
C PHE A 52 31.50 1.99 7.69
N GLN A 53 30.17 2.08 7.80
CA GLN A 53 29.24 2.09 6.66
C GLN A 53 28.47 3.41 6.62
N SER A 54 29.02 4.39 5.90
CA SER A 54 28.53 5.77 5.87
C SER A 54 27.16 5.93 5.19
N ASP A 55 26.79 5.04 4.25
CA ASP A 55 25.68 5.31 3.32
C ASP A 55 24.45 4.39 3.48
N ASP A 56 24.53 3.30 4.23
CA ASP A 56 23.48 2.27 4.26
C ASP A 56 22.47 2.42 5.42
N GLY A 57 22.57 3.48 6.25
CA GLY A 57 21.62 3.79 7.33
C GLY A 57 21.61 2.85 8.54
N GLY A 58 22.34 1.73 8.49
CA GLY A 58 22.49 0.77 9.59
C GLY A 58 21.52 -0.42 9.54
N TRP A 59 21.34 -1.07 10.70
CA TRP A 59 20.59 -2.32 10.85
C TRP A 59 19.53 -2.20 11.95
N LEU A 60 18.27 -2.35 11.57
CA LEU A 60 17.15 -2.47 12.49
C LEU A 60 17.25 -3.81 13.23
N GLN A 61 17.11 -3.79 14.56
CA GLN A 61 17.33 -4.96 15.42
C GLN A 61 16.08 -5.82 15.67
N ASP A 62 14.90 -5.32 15.30
CA ASP A 62 13.61 -5.97 15.49
C ASP A 62 12.81 -5.95 14.18
N ALA A 63 12.92 -7.04 13.43
CA ALA A 63 12.17 -7.27 12.20
C ALA A 63 10.65 -7.39 12.44
N LEU A 64 10.23 -7.94 13.58
CA LEU A 64 8.80 -8.14 13.89
C LEU A 64 8.11 -6.81 14.19
N LEU A 65 8.79 -5.90 14.88
CA LEU A 65 8.31 -4.53 15.04
C LEU A 65 8.16 -3.84 13.68
N LEU A 66 9.14 -4.01 12.79
CA LEU A 66 9.09 -3.44 11.44
C LEU A 66 7.89 -3.97 10.66
N ASP A 67 7.70 -5.30 10.63
CA ASP A 67 6.58 -5.93 9.92
C ASP A 67 5.22 -5.47 10.46
N ARG A 68 5.10 -5.25 11.78
CA ARG A 68 3.89 -4.68 12.38
C ARG A 68 3.64 -3.24 11.90
N LEU A 69 4.66 -2.38 11.94
CA LEU A 69 4.52 -0.98 11.51
C LEU A 69 4.19 -0.88 10.01
N VAL A 70 4.77 -1.75 9.18
CA VAL A 70 4.42 -1.84 7.76
C VAL A 70 2.96 -2.23 7.60
N ALA A 71 2.50 -3.26 8.31
CA ALA A 71 1.11 -3.70 8.25
C ALA A 71 0.12 -2.63 8.72
N GLU A 72 0.43 -1.94 9.84
CA GLU A 72 -0.38 -0.84 10.36
C GLU A 72 -0.46 0.32 9.36
N LYS A 73 0.69 0.73 8.79
CA LYS A 73 0.73 1.81 7.80
C LYS A 73 -0.03 1.45 6.52
N LEU A 74 0.13 0.23 6.03
CA LEU A 74 -0.63 -0.25 4.87
C LEU A 74 -2.13 -0.36 5.16
N GLN A 75 -2.51 -0.78 6.38
CA GLN A 75 -3.91 -0.86 6.79
C GLN A 75 -4.56 0.53 6.84
N LEU A 76 -3.89 1.52 7.43
CA LEU A 76 -4.38 2.90 7.45
C LEU A 76 -4.64 3.43 6.04
N THR A 77 -3.71 3.21 5.11
CA THR A 77 -3.90 3.66 3.72
C THR A 77 -4.98 2.84 3.01
N ALA A 78 -5.12 1.55 3.30
CA ALA A 78 -6.21 0.74 2.76
C ALA A 78 -7.58 1.23 3.26
N ASP A 79 -7.68 1.64 4.53
CA ASP A 79 -8.91 2.22 5.10
C ASP A 79 -9.23 3.58 4.47
N GLU A 80 -8.22 4.40 4.18
CA GLU A 80 -8.39 5.66 3.43
C GLU A 80 -8.98 5.38 2.03
N ILE A 81 -8.40 4.42 1.31
CA ILE A 81 -8.85 4.01 -0.04
C ILE A 81 -10.23 3.33 0.02
N ALA A 82 -10.57 2.62 1.09
CA ALA A 82 -11.88 2.00 1.24
C ALA A 82 -13.03 3.01 1.23
N ASN A 83 -12.77 4.27 1.63
CA ASN A 83 -13.75 5.35 1.53
C ASN A 83 -14.05 5.78 0.09
N GLU A 84 -13.21 5.41 -0.89
CA GLU A 84 -13.45 5.66 -2.31
C GLU A 84 -14.55 4.74 -2.88
N GLY A 85 -14.93 3.65 -2.18
CA GLY A 85 -16.04 2.77 -2.55
C GLY A 85 -15.69 1.52 -3.37
N TRP A 86 -14.40 1.17 -3.45
CA TRP A 86 -13.92 -0.03 -4.15
C TRP A 86 -14.55 -1.32 -3.62
N LYS A 87 -14.76 -2.32 -4.49
CA LYS A 87 -15.35 -3.60 -4.08
C LYS A 87 -14.45 -4.38 -3.12
N TRP A 88 -13.16 -4.41 -3.42
CA TRP A 88 -12.15 -5.12 -2.64
C TRP A 88 -10.82 -4.39 -2.70
N ILE A 89 -10.03 -4.52 -1.64
CA ILE A 89 -8.67 -4.00 -1.56
C ILE A 89 -7.78 -5.15 -1.13
N GLU A 90 -6.76 -5.46 -1.91
CA GLU A 90 -5.78 -6.48 -1.58
C GLU A 90 -4.47 -5.80 -1.22
N VAL A 91 -3.98 -6.07 -0.01
CA VAL A 91 -2.84 -5.41 0.60
C VAL A 91 -1.76 -6.44 0.87
N ALA A 92 -0.57 -6.22 0.32
CA ALA A 92 0.60 -7.05 0.60
C ALA A 92 1.89 -6.25 0.45
N VAL A 93 2.91 -6.57 1.24
CA VAL A 93 4.24 -5.93 1.12
C VAL A 93 4.85 -6.15 -0.28
N SER A 94 4.53 -7.29 -0.90
CA SER A 94 4.91 -7.60 -2.28
C SER A 94 3.94 -8.63 -2.83
N PHE A 95 3.50 -8.44 -4.07
CA PHE A 95 2.73 -9.45 -4.78
C PHE A 95 3.66 -10.37 -5.60
N PRO A 96 3.32 -11.66 -5.75
CA PRO A 96 4.02 -12.53 -6.66
C PRO A 96 3.83 -12.05 -8.11
N TYR A 97 4.81 -12.35 -8.96
CA TYR A 97 4.73 -12.01 -10.38
C TYR A 97 3.46 -12.60 -11.00
N GLY A 98 2.64 -11.73 -11.61
CA GLY A 98 1.38 -12.14 -12.21
C GLY A 98 0.20 -12.25 -11.25
N ALA A 99 0.24 -11.66 -10.06
CA ALA A 99 -0.93 -11.57 -9.18
C ALA A 99 -2.15 -10.93 -9.86
N ALA A 100 -1.91 -10.00 -10.81
CA ALA A 100 -2.95 -9.40 -11.63
C ALA A 100 -3.36 -10.23 -12.87
N ASN A 101 -2.71 -11.37 -13.14
CA ASN A 101 -3.00 -12.16 -14.34
C ASN A 101 -4.42 -12.72 -14.30
N GLY A 102 -5.19 -12.44 -15.35
CA GLY A 102 -6.59 -12.88 -15.45
C GLY A 102 -7.61 -11.91 -14.85
N LEU A 103 -7.16 -10.78 -14.29
CA LEU A 103 -8.01 -9.64 -13.96
C LEU A 103 -8.12 -8.73 -15.19
N ARG A 104 -9.29 -8.10 -15.36
CA ARG A 104 -9.46 -7.03 -16.36
C ARG A 104 -9.07 -5.70 -15.73
N GLU A 105 -8.08 -5.03 -16.32
CA GLU A 105 -7.70 -3.68 -15.93
C GLU A 105 -8.69 -2.67 -16.52
N LEU A 106 -9.15 -1.76 -15.68
CA LEU A 106 -9.90 -0.58 -16.06
C LEU A 106 -8.92 0.55 -16.28
N HIS A 107 -8.96 1.13 -17.47
CA HIS A 107 -8.32 2.41 -17.72
C HIS A 107 -9.28 3.50 -17.25
N GLY A 108 -9.01 4.08 -16.08
CA GLY A 108 -9.74 5.27 -15.67
C GLY A 108 -9.30 6.49 -16.51
N THR A 109 -10.06 7.57 -16.38
CA THR A 109 -9.80 8.81 -17.13
C THR A 109 -8.97 9.74 -16.25
N PRO A 110 -7.75 10.15 -16.65
CA PRO A 110 -6.99 11.14 -15.89
C PRO A 110 -7.79 12.45 -15.81
N VAL A 111 -7.85 13.05 -14.63
CA VAL A 111 -8.55 14.33 -14.45
C VAL A 111 -7.83 15.41 -15.26
N ASP A 112 -8.56 16.14 -16.09
CA ASP A 112 -8.03 17.25 -16.88
C ASP A 112 -7.34 18.29 -15.98
N LEU A 113 -6.25 18.89 -16.47
CA LEU A 113 -5.61 20.02 -15.80
C LEU A 113 -6.58 21.20 -15.76
N THR A 114 -6.68 21.85 -14.60
CA THR A 114 -7.30 23.17 -14.55
C THR A 114 -6.45 24.17 -15.33
N ASP A 115 -7.07 25.25 -15.82
CA ASP A 115 -6.34 26.30 -16.56
C ASP A 115 -5.14 26.86 -15.75
N GLU A 116 -5.28 26.92 -14.43
CA GLU A 116 -4.23 27.38 -13.50
C GLU A 116 -3.06 26.37 -13.39
N GLU A 117 -3.36 25.08 -13.25
CA GLU A 117 -2.34 24.02 -13.23
C GLU A 117 -1.65 23.91 -14.59
N GLN A 118 -2.39 24.06 -15.69
CA GLN A 118 -1.82 24.04 -17.03
C GLN A 118 -0.90 25.24 -17.28
N ALA A 119 -1.26 26.43 -16.81
CA ALA A 119 -0.40 27.61 -16.87
C ALA A 119 0.86 27.43 -16.02
N THR A 120 0.74 26.82 -14.84
CA THR A 120 1.87 26.53 -13.94
C THR A 120 2.82 25.51 -14.57
N LEU A 121 2.28 24.43 -15.13
CA LEU A 121 3.07 23.42 -15.83
C LEU A 121 3.78 24.02 -17.06
N GLY A 122 3.10 24.88 -17.82
CA GLY A 122 3.72 25.63 -18.92
C GLY A 122 4.87 26.51 -18.44
N ALA A 123 4.70 27.24 -17.33
CA ALA A 123 5.75 28.06 -16.76
C ALA A 123 6.96 27.25 -16.27
N LEU A 124 6.72 26.10 -15.63
CA LEU A 124 7.78 25.20 -15.17
C LEU A 124 8.57 24.58 -16.33
N ARG A 125 7.88 24.17 -17.41
CA ARG A 125 8.54 23.68 -18.63
C ARG A 125 9.33 24.78 -19.33
N ASP A 126 8.78 25.99 -19.42
CA ASP A 126 9.49 27.14 -20.00
C ASP A 126 10.74 27.50 -19.18
N GLU A 127 10.72 27.33 -17.87
CA GLU A 127 11.88 27.53 -17.00
C GLU A 127 12.92 26.43 -17.21
N PHE A 128 12.48 25.17 -17.26
CA PHE A 128 13.34 24.02 -17.55
C PHE A 128 14.04 24.17 -18.90
N ASP A 129 13.29 24.51 -19.96
CA ASP A 129 13.83 24.68 -21.32
C ASP A 129 14.84 25.85 -21.40
N LYS A 130 14.58 26.96 -20.68
CA LYS A 130 15.54 28.08 -20.60
C LYS A 130 16.82 27.68 -19.91
N LEU A 131 16.70 26.99 -18.77
CA LEU A 131 17.85 26.52 -18.01
C LEU A 131 18.65 25.51 -18.84
N GLN A 132 17.97 24.62 -19.55
CA GLN A 132 18.59 23.66 -20.47
C GLN A 132 19.35 24.40 -21.58
N ALA A 133 18.76 25.40 -22.22
CA ALA A 133 19.41 26.17 -23.28
C ALA A 133 20.60 27.00 -22.77
N GLU A 134 20.56 27.51 -21.54
CA GLU A 134 21.66 28.27 -20.93
C GLU A 134 22.89 27.38 -20.65
N TYR A 135 22.66 26.11 -20.29
CA TYR A 135 23.72 25.18 -19.91
C TYR A 135 23.98 24.07 -20.95
N GLU A 136 23.38 24.13 -22.13
CA GLU A 136 23.57 23.13 -23.21
C GLU A 136 25.04 23.07 -23.70
N GLU A 137 25.71 24.23 -23.77
CA GLU A 137 27.11 24.34 -24.19
C GLU A 137 28.11 24.35 -23.02
N ALA A 138 27.63 24.18 -21.78
CA ALA A 138 28.49 24.17 -20.60
C ALA A 138 29.24 22.84 -20.49
N ASP A 139 30.56 22.90 -20.29
CA ASP A 139 31.39 21.70 -20.10
C ASP A 139 31.10 20.99 -18.75
N GLU A 140 30.58 21.71 -17.76
CA GLU A 140 30.22 21.21 -16.43
C GLU A 140 29.01 21.98 -15.89
N LEU A 141 28.07 21.25 -15.30
CA LEU A 141 26.87 21.83 -14.70
C LEU A 141 27.15 22.16 -13.23
N PRO A 142 26.98 23.43 -12.79
CA PRO A 142 27.11 23.75 -11.37
C PRO A 142 26.09 22.97 -10.52
N ASP A 143 26.49 22.51 -9.33
CA ASP A 143 25.63 21.73 -8.42
C ASP A 143 24.27 22.43 -8.13
N GLU A 144 24.26 23.76 -8.03
CA GLU A 144 23.04 24.54 -7.81
C GLU A 144 22.06 24.43 -8.99
N ILE A 145 22.57 24.30 -10.21
CA ILE A 145 21.76 24.17 -11.43
C ILE A 145 21.28 22.74 -11.60
N ASP A 146 22.13 21.75 -11.29
CA ASP A 146 21.72 20.33 -11.22
C ASP A 146 20.56 20.13 -10.23
N GLN A 147 20.68 20.71 -9.02
CA GLN A 147 19.61 20.69 -8.03
C GLN A 147 18.33 21.34 -8.55
N ARG A 148 18.44 22.46 -9.26
CA ARG A 148 17.28 23.16 -9.84
C ARG A 148 16.58 22.35 -10.92
N PHE A 149 17.32 21.64 -11.77
CA PHE A 149 16.72 20.70 -12.72
C PHE A 149 15.93 19.61 -11.99
N GLY A 150 16.51 19.01 -10.95
CA GLY A 150 15.82 18.01 -10.14
C GLY A 150 14.54 18.55 -9.48
N GLU A 151 14.55 19.78 -8.96
CA GLU A 151 13.35 20.44 -8.41
C GLU A 151 12.26 20.64 -9.47
N LEU A 152 12.65 21.10 -10.67
CA LEU A 152 11.73 21.34 -11.78
C LEU A 152 11.14 20.04 -12.33
N GLU A 153 11.95 19.01 -12.54
CA GLU A 153 11.49 17.69 -12.97
C GLU A 153 10.54 17.09 -11.95
N ALA A 154 10.87 17.14 -10.66
CA ALA A 154 10.00 16.65 -9.60
C ALA A 154 8.67 17.40 -9.57
N ALA A 155 8.68 18.72 -9.74
CA ALA A 155 7.47 19.54 -9.78
C ALA A 155 6.61 19.26 -11.02
N ILE A 156 7.22 19.08 -12.20
CA ILE A 156 6.53 18.71 -13.43
C ILE A 156 5.92 17.31 -13.28
N CYS A 157 6.69 16.33 -12.83
CA CYS A 157 6.19 14.98 -12.59
C CYS A 157 5.03 14.95 -11.57
N ALA A 158 5.10 15.77 -10.52
CA ALA A 158 4.01 15.87 -9.53
C ALA A 158 2.71 16.43 -10.14
N LEU A 159 2.80 17.41 -11.06
CA LEU A 159 1.63 17.94 -11.76
C LEU A 159 1.09 16.97 -12.82
N GLU A 160 1.95 16.18 -13.43
CA GLU A 160 1.59 15.18 -14.44
C GLU A 160 1.06 13.87 -13.84
N ALA A 161 1.43 13.54 -12.59
CA ALA A 161 0.91 12.42 -11.83
C ALA A 161 -0.54 12.70 -11.40
N ARG A 162 -1.47 12.63 -12.36
CA ARG A 162 -2.89 12.95 -12.15
C ARG A 162 -3.60 11.82 -11.40
N PRO A 163 -4.50 12.16 -10.46
CA PRO A 163 -5.44 11.18 -9.96
C PRO A 163 -6.31 10.71 -11.12
N VAL A 164 -6.41 9.39 -11.26
CA VAL A 164 -7.25 8.75 -12.27
C VAL A 164 -8.67 8.67 -11.72
N HIS A 165 -9.65 9.21 -12.46
CA HIS A 165 -11.06 9.09 -12.11
C HIS A 165 -11.65 7.82 -12.70
N PHE A 166 -12.41 7.08 -11.89
CA PHE A 166 -13.15 5.90 -12.29
C PHE A 166 -14.65 6.16 -12.12
N ASP A 167 -15.46 5.63 -13.04
CA ASP A 167 -16.91 5.73 -12.92
C ASP A 167 -17.36 5.01 -11.64
N PRO A 168 -18.27 5.58 -10.83
CA PRO A 168 -18.78 4.92 -9.62
C PRO A 168 -19.33 3.51 -9.88
N VAL A 169 -19.88 3.24 -11.06
CA VAL A 169 -20.37 1.92 -11.47
C VAL A 169 -19.23 0.91 -11.63
N ASP A 170 -18.06 1.40 -12.05
CA ASP A 170 -16.85 0.61 -12.24
C ASP A 170 -16.11 0.41 -10.91
N ILE A 171 -16.02 1.43 -10.06
CA ILE A 171 -15.45 1.36 -8.70
C ILE A 171 -16.16 0.27 -7.88
N ALA A 172 -17.49 0.16 -7.99
CA ALA A 172 -18.28 -0.83 -7.27
C ALA A 172 -17.99 -2.31 -7.67
N LYS A 173 -17.23 -2.54 -8.74
CA LYS A 173 -16.90 -3.89 -9.27
C LYS A 173 -15.40 -4.16 -9.31
N ALA A 174 -14.62 -3.09 -9.37
CA ALA A 174 -13.18 -3.15 -9.38
C ALA A 174 -12.61 -3.14 -7.96
N GLY A 175 -11.36 -3.56 -7.86
CA GLY A 175 -10.58 -3.47 -6.65
C GLY A 175 -9.21 -2.84 -6.88
N VAL A 176 -8.49 -2.76 -5.78
CA VAL A 176 -7.20 -2.06 -5.68
C VAL A 176 -6.17 -2.99 -5.09
N PHE A 177 -4.98 -3.02 -5.66
CA PHE A 177 -3.79 -3.60 -5.05
C PHE A 177 -2.99 -2.51 -4.34
N LEU A 178 -2.61 -2.77 -3.10
CA LEU A 178 -1.77 -1.92 -2.29
C LEU A 178 -0.48 -2.67 -1.95
N SER A 179 0.66 -2.15 -2.40
CA SER A 179 1.96 -2.74 -2.09
C SER A 179 3.08 -1.72 -1.88
N VAL A 180 4.25 -2.21 -1.51
CA VAL A 180 5.46 -1.40 -1.34
C VAL A 180 6.43 -1.73 -2.46
N ASP A 181 6.80 -0.72 -3.24
CA ASP A 181 7.72 -0.85 -4.36
C ASP A 181 9.17 -1.05 -3.89
N ALA A 182 10.08 -1.40 -4.80
CA ALA A 182 11.47 -1.72 -4.52
C ALA A 182 12.25 -0.56 -3.87
N ASP A 183 11.84 0.68 -4.14
CA ASP A 183 12.39 1.90 -3.56
C ASP A 183 11.82 2.23 -2.16
N GLY A 184 10.79 1.50 -1.70
CA GLY A 184 10.09 1.76 -0.44
C GLY A 184 8.91 2.72 -0.57
N SER A 185 8.56 3.15 -1.78
CA SER A 185 7.38 3.97 -2.04
C SER A 185 6.09 3.15 -1.99
N LEU A 186 4.98 3.80 -1.64
CA LEU A 186 3.66 3.19 -1.67
C LEU A 186 3.19 3.05 -3.12
N LEU A 187 2.89 1.82 -3.54
CA LEU A 187 2.31 1.53 -4.84
C LEU A 187 0.82 1.20 -4.69
N VAL A 188 -0.03 2.02 -5.32
CA VAL A 188 -1.49 1.84 -5.32
C VAL A 188 -1.97 1.61 -6.75
N GLU A 189 -2.26 0.37 -7.10
CA GLU A 189 -2.73 0.00 -8.44
C GLU A 189 -4.26 -0.18 -8.39
N ARG A 190 -4.99 0.78 -8.97
CA ARG A 190 -6.45 0.83 -8.98
C ARG A 190 -7.02 0.26 -10.27
N GLY A 191 -8.24 -0.29 -10.22
CA GLY A 191 -9.01 -0.62 -11.43
C GLY A 191 -8.99 -2.09 -11.84
N TYR A 192 -8.81 -3.05 -10.94
CA TYR A 192 -8.81 -4.48 -11.30
C TYR A 192 -10.17 -5.14 -11.08
N VAL A 193 -10.77 -5.67 -12.13
CA VAL A 193 -12.05 -6.40 -12.04
C VAL A 193 -11.79 -7.89 -12.03
N LYS A 194 -12.30 -8.59 -11.00
CA LYS A 194 -12.27 -10.06 -10.93
C LYS A 194 -13.31 -10.65 -11.91
N PRO A 195 -13.03 -11.78 -12.57
CA PRO A 195 -13.98 -12.42 -13.49
C PRO A 195 -15.35 -12.74 -12.84
N GLU A 196 -15.37 -13.04 -11.55
CA GLU A 196 -16.59 -13.30 -10.77
C GLU A 196 -17.47 -12.04 -10.66
N ASP A 197 -16.84 -10.87 -10.65
CA ASP A 197 -17.49 -9.57 -10.50
C ASP A 197 -17.99 -9.00 -11.83
N GLU A 198 -17.49 -9.53 -12.95
CA GLU A 198 -17.94 -9.21 -14.31
C GLU A 198 -19.30 -9.85 -14.61
N ALA A 199 -19.53 -11.09 -14.15
CA ALA A 199 -20.77 -11.84 -14.37
C ALA A 199 -21.97 -11.31 -13.57
N SER A 200 -21.72 -10.64 -12.44
CA SER A 200 -22.77 -10.13 -11.54
C SER A 200 -23.56 -8.93 -12.09
N VAL A 201 -23.25 -8.48 -13.31
CA VAL A 201 -23.82 -7.29 -13.95
C VAL A 201 -24.44 -7.59 -15.31
N ALA A 202 -24.68 -8.86 -15.64
CA ALA A 202 -25.72 -9.12 -16.62
C ALA A 202 -27.00 -8.48 -16.09
N PRO A 203 -27.67 -7.57 -16.82
CA PRO A 203 -28.92 -7.01 -16.35
C PRO A 203 -29.85 -8.18 -16.08
N ASP A 204 -30.42 -8.24 -14.88
CA ASP A 204 -31.52 -9.14 -14.52
C ASP A 204 -32.69 -8.84 -15.45
N GLY A 205 -32.62 -9.43 -16.65
CA GLY A 205 -33.59 -9.39 -17.70
C GLY A 205 -34.39 -10.67 -17.64
N GLU A 206 -35.53 -10.56 -16.96
CA GLU A 206 -36.76 -11.31 -17.22
C GLU A 206 -36.89 -12.69 -16.53
N SER A 207 -37.41 -12.66 -15.30
CA SER A 207 -38.42 -13.63 -14.89
C SER A 207 -39.54 -12.93 -14.10
N ASP A 208 -40.75 -13.20 -14.59
CA ASP A 208 -42.00 -12.49 -14.43
C ASP A 208 -42.82 -12.89 -13.17
N PHE A 209 -43.65 -11.94 -12.71
CA PHE A 209 -44.72 -11.96 -11.68
C PHE A 209 -44.42 -12.16 -10.18
N GLY A 210 -44.77 -11.12 -9.39
CA GLY A 210 -45.56 -11.32 -8.16
C GLY A 210 -45.38 -10.35 -6.98
N ALA A 211 -46.18 -9.28 -6.95
CA ALA A 211 -46.77 -8.63 -5.76
C ALA A 211 -45.88 -8.03 -4.65
N GLY A 212 -45.81 -6.69 -4.65
CA GLY A 212 -46.20 -5.84 -3.51
C GLY A 212 -45.44 -5.97 -2.19
N GLY A 213 -44.50 -5.05 -1.95
CA GLY A 213 -43.98 -4.71 -0.64
C GLY A 213 -43.17 -3.43 -0.71
N THR A 214 -43.74 -2.33 -0.21
CA THR A 214 -43.01 -1.12 0.12
C THR A 214 -42.01 -1.47 1.22
N ASP A 215 -40.72 -1.27 0.97
CA ASP A 215 -39.75 -1.08 2.05
C ASP A 215 -38.71 -0.03 1.67
N ASP A 216 -38.60 0.92 2.58
CA ASP A 216 -37.70 2.06 2.62
C ASP A 216 -36.48 1.57 3.39
N GLY A 217 -35.30 1.52 2.79
CA GLY A 217 -34.19 0.82 3.41
C GLY A 217 -32.84 1.05 2.77
N ALA A 218 -32.21 2.17 3.15
CA ALA A 218 -30.78 2.42 3.20
C ALA A 218 -29.92 1.85 2.06
N THR A 219 -29.36 2.73 1.23
CA THR A 219 -28.11 2.47 0.52
C THR A 219 -27.08 1.96 1.53
N SER A 220 -26.92 0.64 1.61
CA SER A 220 -25.87 0.00 2.35
C SER A 220 -24.58 0.44 1.69
N VAL A 221 -23.80 1.26 2.39
CA VAL A 221 -22.44 1.58 1.98
C VAL A 221 -21.70 0.25 2.02
N GLN A 222 -21.56 -0.42 0.87
CA GLN A 222 -20.80 -1.66 0.77
C GLN A 222 -19.35 -1.28 1.06
N ARG A 223 -18.91 -1.58 2.30
CA ARG A 223 -17.52 -1.37 2.69
C ARG A 223 -16.64 -2.34 1.90
N ALA A 224 -15.56 -1.82 1.34
CA ALA A 224 -14.58 -2.61 0.62
C ALA A 224 -14.07 -3.78 1.47
N VAL A 225 -13.95 -4.98 0.89
CA VAL A 225 -13.33 -6.11 1.57
C VAL A 225 -11.81 -5.95 1.52
N ILE A 226 -11.17 -5.64 2.65
CA ILE A 226 -9.71 -5.51 2.76
C ILE A 226 -9.09 -6.88 3.09
N THR A 227 -8.20 -7.36 2.21
CA THR A 227 -7.47 -8.63 2.39
C THR A 227 -6.00 -8.32 2.59
N ILE A 228 -5.42 -8.67 3.75
CA ILE A 228 -4.00 -8.42 4.05
C ILE A 228 -3.23 -9.75 4.01
N GLY A 229 -2.24 -9.86 3.12
CA GLY A 229 -1.36 -11.04 3.06
C GLY A 229 -2.08 -12.37 2.73
N GLY A 230 -3.23 -12.31 2.04
CA GLY A 230 -4.01 -13.50 1.68
C GLY A 230 -4.93 -14.04 2.79
N GLN A 231 -5.03 -13.36 3.93
CA GLN A 231 -6.08 -13.63 4.93
C GLN A 231 -7.11 -12.48 4.92
N PRO A 232 -8.41 -12.78 4.87
CA PRO A 232 -9.43 -11.74 4.99
C PRO A 232 -9.28 -11.10 6.37
N ALA A 233 -9.17 -9.77 6.42
CA ALA A 233 -9.27 -9.05 7.68
C ALA A 233 -10.69 -9.28 8.20
N GLN A 234 -10.82 -10.00 9.32
CA GLN A 234 -12.13 -10.21 9.92
C GLN A 234 -12.66 -8.85 10.39
N PRO A 235 -13.96 -8.57 10.18
CA PRO A 235 -14.58 -7.43 10.83
C PRO A 235 -14.38 -7.58 12.34
N GLN A 236 -13.95 -6.50 13.00
CA GLN A 236 -13.98 -6.41 14.45
C GLN A 236 -15.45 -6.44 14.86
N ASP A 237 -15.97 -7.63 15.14
CA ASP A 237 -17.19 -7.79 15.92
C ASP A 237 -16.82 -7.43 17.35
N ASP A 238 -17.31 -6.28 17.82
CA ASP A 238 -17.37 -5.95 19.23
C ASP A 238 -18.25 -7.01 19.95
N GLU A 239 -17.63 -8.09 20.42
CA GLU A 239 -18.25 -9.05 21.34
C GLU A 239 -18.41 -8.40 22.72
N GLU A 240 -19.55 -7.74 22.92
CA GLU A 240 -20.09 -7.49 24.26
C GLU A 240 -20.51 -8.82 24.92
N ASP A 241 -20.03 -9.01 26.14
CA ASP A 241 -20.22 -10.14 27.06
C ASP A 241 -21.59 -10.86 26.98
N GLY A 242 -21.55 -12.18 26.76
CA GLY A 242 -22.74 -13.03 26.81
C GLY A 242 -22.44 -14.52 26.97
N ILE A 243 -22.01 -14.93 28.16
CA ILE A 243 -22.08 -16.28 28.77
C ILE A 243 -22.50 -17.43 27.82
N LYS A 244 -21.52 -18.25 27.39
CA LYS A 244 -21.76 -19.53 26.67
C LYS A 244 -22.54 -20.53 27.55
N PRO A 245 -23.69 -21.07 27.13
CA PRO A 245 -24.20 -22.32 27.71
C PRO A 245 -23.57 -23.53 26.99
N LEU A 246 -23.03 -24.46 27.79
CA LEU A 246 -22.50 -25.75 27.35
C LEU A 246 -23.60 -26.58 26.66
N PRO A 247 -23.37 -27.15 25.46
CA PRO A 247 -24.26 -28.17 24.92
C PRO A 247 -23.93 -29.54 25.54
N ASP A 248 -24.90 -30.04 26.30
CA ASP A 248 -24.94 -31.37 26.88
C ASP A 248 -25.66 -32.31 25.90
N ARG A 249 -24.97 -33.24 25.23
CA ARG A 249 -25.58 -34.46 24.69
C ARG A 249 -24.59 -35.49 24.14
N LEU A 250 -24.90 -36.74 24.52
CA LEU A 250 -24.66 -38.01 23.81
C LEU A 250 -23.39 -38.81 24.19
N ILE A 251 -23.50 -39.61 25.25
CA ILE A 251 -22.92 -40.96 25.24
C ILE A 251 -24.05 -41.94 25.61
N MET A 252 -24.29 -42.87 24.69
CA MET A 252 -25.09 -44.08 24.81
C MET A 252 -24.23 -45.21 25.35
#